data_AF-A0A9W8WQ71-F1
#
_entry.id   AF-A0A9W8WQ71-F1
#
_cell.length_a   1.000
_cell.length_b   1.000
_cell.length_c   1.000
_cell.angle_alpha   90.00
_cell.angle_beta   90.00
_cell.angle_gamma   90.00
#
_symmetry.space_group_name_H-M   'P 1'
#
loop_
_entity.id
_entity.type
_entity.pdbx_description
1 polymer ?
#
loop_
_entity_poly.entity_id
_entity_poly.type
_entity_poly.pdbx_seq_one_letter_code
_entity_poly.pdbx_strand_id
1 'polypeptide(L)'
;MLLAGALIAGVIFFFLLRRQKKRQATSAAGYSRQHAPYTERSLGPEKEATVVAAPVGGIDDLLPQPAEDDAVTGDLSRIRDNIKNHVRTYYHSGPISAPDINEVSIRDVGALTGTSAAVLAKSLGDPINRDNALRSIVSSVVTGALLQQQYGKQNQDAGRAQAFQDTVASLDSILAPFVKGSVDGGQRRKNLDMILTRAANFAFLLFSQPGTFRFDFTSRQGGLTVFPALVQTVGDHGQPLNPIKVLTEKEVVAA
;
A
#
# COMPACT_ATOMS: atom_id res chain seq x y z
N MET A 1 3.41 44.28 -3.89
CA MET A 1 3.94 42.92 -3.66
C MET A 1 4.28 42.61 -2.19
N LEU A 2 4.52 43.60 -1.31
CA LEU A 2 4.81 43.32 0.11
C LEU A 2 3.58 42.95 0.97
N LEU A 3 2.38 43.41 0.61
CA LEU A 3 1.14 43.14 1.36
C LEU A 3 0.69 41.66 1.28
N ALA A 4 0.92 40.99 0.16
CA ALA A 4 0.55 39.58 -0.02
C ALA A 4 1.45 38.63 0.80
N GLY A 5 2.75 38.96 0.91
CA GLY A 5 3.70 38.18 1.71
C GLY A 5 3.41 38.23 3.21
N ALA A 6 3.00 39.39 3.72
CA ALA A 6 2.63 39.55 5.14
C ALA A 6 1.37 38.75 5.52
N LEU A 7 0.41 38.63 4.60
CA LEU A 7 -0.82 37.86 4.82
C LEU A 7 -0.53 36.35 4.91
N ILE A 8 0.33 35.83 4.02
CA ILE A 8 0.75 34.42 4.02
C ILE A 8 1.56 34.09 5.29
N ALA A 9 2.50 34.96 5.67
CA ALA A 9 3.28 34.78 6.89
C ALA A 9 2.38 34.81 8.14
N GLY A 10 1.38 35.69 8.18
CA GLY A 10 0.41 35.77 9.26
C GLY A 10 -0.44 34.51 9.40
N VAL A 11 -0.90 33.93 8.28
CA VAL A 11 -1.68 32.68 8.27
C VAL A 11 -0.82 31.51 8.77
N ILE A 12 0.41 31.36 8.25
CA ILE A 12 1.33 30.30 8.68
C ILE A 12 1.65 30.44 10.17
N PHE A 13 1.95 31.65 10.64
CA PHE A 13 2.25 31.92 12.04
C PHE A 13 1.04 31.66 12.96
N PHE A 14 -0.17 32.01 12.51
CA PHE A 14 -1.42 31.72 13.23
C PHE A 14 -1.65 30.20 13.37
N PHE A 15 -1.42 29.42 12.32
CA PHE A 15 -1.53 27.97 12.37
C PHE A 15 -0.47 27.32 13.28
N LEU A 16 0.76 27.84 13.29
CA LEU A 16 1.83 27.37 14.19
C LEU A 16 1.54 27.67 15.67
N LEU A 17 1.03 28.86 15.99
CA LEU A 17 0.64 29.23 17.36
C LEU A 17 -0.58 28.46 17.86
N ARG A 18 -1.57 28.21 16.99
CA ARG A 18 -2.74 27.38 17.33
C ARG A 18 -2.34 25.92 17.62
N ARG A 19 -1.28 25.43 16.96
CA ARG A 19 -0.69 24.11 17.20
C ARG A 19 0.06 24.04 18.54
N GLN A 20 0.71 25.11 18.97
CA GLN A 20 1.37 25.19 20.29
C GLN A 20 0.37 25.26 21.46
N LYS A 21 -0.71 26.03 21.35
CA LYS A 21 -1.72 26.11 22.42
C LYS A 21 -2.43 24.78 22.67
N LYS A 22 -2.65 23.97 21.62
CA LYS A 22 -3.16 22.59 21.79
C LYS A 22 -2.18 21.71 22.55
N ARG A 23 -0.86 21.83 22.31
CA ARG A 23 0.16 21.08 23.05
C ARG A 23 0.19 21.44 24.53
N GLN A 24 0.06 22.72 24.88
CA GLN A 24 0.04 23.19 26.27
C GLN A 24 -1.23 22.76 27.03
N ALA A 25 -2.39 22.73 26.37
CA ALA A 25 -3.62 22.24 26.98
C ALA A 25 -3.57 20.73 27.30
N THR A 26 -2.91 19.94 26.45
CA THR A 26 -2.72 18.50 26.70
C THR A 26 -1.67 18.23 27.78
N SER A 27 -0.64 19.08 27.91
CA SER A 27 0.36 18.97 28.99
C SER A 27 -0.15 19.44 30.36
N ALA A 28 -1.08 20.41 30.41
CA ALA A 28 -1.67 20.89 31.66
C ALA A 28 -2.76 19.94 32.23
N ALA A 29 -3.39 19.12 31.38
CA ALA A 29 -4.38 18.13 31.80
C ALA A 29 -3.77 16.82 32.34
N GLY A 30 -2.44 16.66 32.29
CA GLY A 30 -1.73 15.44 32.72
C GLY A 30 -1.36 15.38 34.21
N TYR A 31 -1.60 16.43 34.99
CA TYR A 31 -1.23 16.50 36.41
C TYR A 31 -2.46 16.58 37.32
N SER A 32 -3.34 15.57 37.26
CA SER A 32 -4.30 15.28 38.34
C SER A 32 -4.89 13.88 38.15
N ARG A 33 -4.12 12.86 38.53
CA ARG A 33 -4.71 11.56 38.90
C ARG A 33 -4.08 11.14 40.22
N GLN A 34 -4.80 11.45 41.30
CA GLN A 34 -4.52 10.96 42.64
C GLN A 34 -4.56 9.43 42.62
N HIS A 35 -3.44 8.80 42.96
CA HIS A 35 -3.38 7.36 43.25
C HIS A 35 -4.09 7.08 44.58
N ALA A 36 -5.09 6.20 44.54
CA ALA A 36 -5.60 5.52 45.74
C ALA A 36 -4.61 4.42 46.16
N PRO A 37 -4.29 4.25 47.46
CA PRO A 37 -3.32 3.25 47.88
C PRO A 37 -3.99 1.88 48.04
N TYR A 38 -3.51 0.89 47.29
CA TYR A 38 -3.72 -0.51 47.57
C TYR A 38 -2.66 -0.93 48.61
N THR A 39 -3.10 -1.37 49.79
CA THR A 39 -2.22 -1.85 50.86
C THR A 39 -2.04 -3.35 50.70
N GLU A 40 -0.82 -3.80 50.47
CA GLU A 40 -0.44 -5.18 50.79
C GLU A 40 0.86 -5.25 51.59
N ARG A 41 0.90 -6.33 52.36
CA ARG A 41 1.57 -6.57 53.63
C ARG A 41 3.08 -6.82 53.46
N SER A 42 3.85 -6.20 54.36
CA SER A 42 5.30 -6.32 54.51
C SER A 42 5.78 -7.77 54.72
N LEU A 43 6.83 -8.18 54.00
CA LEU A 43 7.82 -9.20 54.35
C LEU A 43 9.15 -8.85 53.65
N GLY A 44 10.27 -9.04 54.36
CA GLY A 44 11.58 -8.41 54.15
C GLY A 44 12.45 -8.86 52.95
N PRO A 45 13.73 -8.46 52.90
CA PRO A 45 14.41 -8.11 51.66
C PRO A 45 15.24 -9.26 51.07
N GLU A 46 15.00 -9.59 49.81
CA GLU A 46 16.00 -10.24 48.97
C GLU A 46 16.29 -9.39 47.73
N LYS A 47 17.58 -9.14 47.53
CA LYS A 47 18.15 -8.48 46.36
C LYS A 47 17.97 -9.39 45.15
N GLU A 48 17.04 -9.05 44.27
CA GLU A 48 17.15 -9.38 42.86
C GLU A 48 16.95 -8.12 42.04
N ALA A 49 17.94 -7.83 41.19
CA ALA A 49 17.92 -6.69 40.30
C ALA A 49 16.82 -6.89 39.25
N THR A 50 15.64 -6.35 39.53
CA THR A 50 14.59 -6.17 38.53
C THR A 50 15.14 -5.20 37.49
N VAL A 51 15.53 -5.71 36.32
CA VAL A 51 15.81 -4.85 35.16
C VAL A 51 14.48 -4.20 34.79
N VAL A 52 14.30 -2.96 35.21
CA VAL A 52 13.19 -2.12 34.76
C VAL A 52 13.39 -1.97 33.25
N ALA A 53 12.55 -2.63 32.46
CA ALA A 53 12.45 -2.35 31.04
C ALA A 53 12.12 -0.86 30.90
N ALA A 54 13.05 -0.09 30.33
CA ALA A 54 12.80 1.32 30.05
C ALA A 54 11.54 1.40 29.15
N PRO A 55 10.61 2.33 29.42
CA PRO A 55 9.48 2.54 28.53
C PRO A 55 10.04 2.90 27.15
N VAL A 56 9.71 2.11 26.14
CA VAL A 56 9.98 2.44 24.74
C VAL A 56 9.10 3.63 24.38
N GLY A 57 9.54 4.83 24.74
CA GLY A 57 8.97 6.09 24.27
C GLY A 57 9.37 6.32 22.80
N GLY A 58 8.46 6.85 21.99
CA GLY A 58 8.77 7.31 20.64
C GLY A 58 8.36 6.39 19.49
N ILE A 59 7.58 5.31 19.74
CA ILE A 59 6.98 4.51 18.65
C ILE A 59 6.11 5.36 17.70
N ASP A 60 5.41 6.38 18.24
CA ASP A 60 4.62 7.32 17.43
C ASP A 60 5.48 8.20 16.52
N ASP A 61 6.75 8.47 16.89
CA ASP A 61 7.67 9.26 16.06
C ASP A 61 8.21 8.44 14.86
N LEU A 62 8.05 7.11 14.89
CA LEU A 62 8.45 6.21 13.80
C LEU A 62 7.34 6.00 12.77
N LEU A 63 6.11 6.44 13.04
CA LEU A 63 5.00 6.32 12.12
C LEU A 63 4.98 7.51 11.13
N PRO A 64 4.68 7.26 9.85
CA PRO A 64 4.31 8.31 8.91
C PRO A 64 3.22 9.18 9.51
N GLN A 65 3.36 10.50 9.35
CA GLN A 65 2.29 11.41 9.73
C GLN A 65 1.04 11.14 8.88
N PRO A 66 -0.17 11.35 9.43
CA PRO A 66 -1.39 11.26 8.66
C PRO A 66 -1.31 12.09 7.37
N ALA A 67 -1.74 11.50 6.27
CA ALA A 67 -1.70 12.11 4.95
C ALA A 67 -3.12 12.45 4.51
N GLU A 68 -3.25 13.63 3.89
CA GLU A 68 -4.52 14.04 3.27
C GLU A 68 -4.83 13.16 2.05
N ASP A 69 -6.11 13.06 1.69
CA ASP A 69 -6.58 12.21 0.59
C ASP A 69 -5.83 12.47 -0.73
N ASP A 70 -5.53 13.74 -1.05
CA ASP A 70 -4.82 14.11 -2.27
C ASP A 70 -3.39 13.54 -2.34
N ALA A 71 -2.72 13.43 -1.18
CA ALA A 71 -1.40 12.82 -1.10
C ALA A 71 -1.49 11.31 -1.31
N VAL A 72 -2.46 10.65 -0.65
CA VAL A 72 -2.72 9.20 -0.79
C VAL A 72 -3.07 8.84 -2.23
N THR A 73 -4.03 9.55 -2.83
CA THR A 73 -4.47 9.33 -4.21
C THR A 73 -3.39 9.66 -5.24
N GLY A 74 -2.57 10.69 -4.96
CA GLY A 74 -1.40 11.04 -5.76
C GLY A 74 -0.34 9.93 -5.79
N ASP A 75 -0.01 9.35 -4.64
CA ASP A 75 0.96 8.25 -4.57
C ASP A 75 0.46 6.96 -5.22
N LEU A 76 -0.82 6.63 -5.01
CA LEU A 76 -1.44 5.49 -5.68
C LEU A 76 -1.46 5.67 -7.21
N SER A 77 -1.76 6.88 -7.69
CA SER A 77 -1.72 7.20 -9.12
C SER A 77 -0.33 7.02 -9.72
N ARG A 78 0.73 7.39 -9.00
CA ARG A 78 2.11 7.14 -9.44
C ARG A 78 2.42 5.65 -9.56
N ILE A 79 1.91 4.82 -8.65
CA ILE A 79 2.07 3.35 -8.74
C ILE A 79 1.38 2.81 -9.99
N ARG A 80 0.12 3.21 -10.23
CA ARG A 80 -0.63 2.89 -11.46
C ARG A 80 0.16 3.24 -12.72
N ASP A 81 0.70 4.46 -12.76
CA ASP A 81 1.41 4.96 -13.93
C ASP A 81 2.75 4.22 -14.14
N ASN A 82 3.46 3.89 -13.07
CA ASN A 82 4.67 3.07 -13.15
C ASN A 82 4.37 1.66 -13.67
N ILE A 83 3.28 1.03 -13.24
CA ILE A 83 2.84 -0.28 -13.74
C ILE A 83 2.51 -0.19 -15.23
N LYS A 84 1.73 0.82 -15.62
CA LYS A 84 1.39 1.07 -17.03
C LYS A 84 2.64 1.25 -17.89
N ASN A 85 3.59 2.04 -17.43
CA ASN A 85 4.85 2.28 -18.14
C ASN A 85 5.74 1.03 -18.18
N HIS A 86 5.77 0.26 -17.09
CA HIS A 86 6.47 -1.03 -17.03
C HIS A 86 5.93 -2.00 -18.08
N VAL A 87 4.61 -2.17 -18.15
CA VAL A 87 3.99 -3.06 -19.14
C VAL A 87 4.35 -2.64 -20.57
N ARG A 88 4.16 -1.36 -20.89
CA ARG A 88 4.47 -0.79 -22.21
C ARG A 88 5.93 -0.95 -22.62
N THR A 89 6.85 -0.80 -21.67
CA THR A 89 8.28 -0.80 -21.97
C THR A 89 8.80 -2.22 -22.18
N TYR A 90 8.42 -3.16 -21.31
CA TYR A 90 9.12 -4.45 -21.18
C TYR A 90 8.42 -5.63 -21.85
N TYR A 91 7.14 -5.50 -22.21
CA TYR A 91 6.37 -6.60 -22.82
C TYR A 91 5.81 -6.23 -24.18
N HIS A 92 5.55 -7.24 -25.01
CA HIS A 92 5.04 -7.09 -26.36
C HIS A 92 3.58 -7.49 -26.48
N SER A 93 2.94 -6.91 -27.50
CA SER A 93 1.60 -7.30 -27.96
C SER A 93 1.62 -8.03 -29.30
N GLY A 94 2.78 -8.58 -29.70
CA GLY A 94 2.91 -9.49 -30.85
C GLY A 94 2.27 -10.86 -30.62
N PRO A 95 2.12 -11.69 -31.67
CA PRO A 95 1.56 -13.03 -31.57
C PRO A 95 2.30 -13.92 -30.55
N ILE A 96 1.55 -14.74 -29.82
CA ILE A 96 2.05 -15.76 -28.90
C ILE A 96 1.34 -17.09 -29.15
N SER A 97 1.95 -18.22 -28.80
CA SER A 97 1.30 -19.52 -28.92
C SER A 97 0.42 -19.77 -27.70
N ALA A 98 -0.80 -20.28 -27.89
CA ALA A 98 -1.72 -20.61 -26.79
C ALA A 98 -1.13 -21.53 -25.69
N PRO A 99 -0.26 -22.52 -25.99
CA PRO A 99 0.39 -23.35 -24.97
C PRO A 99 1.30 -22.58 -24.01
N ASP A 100 1.73 -21.37 -24.38
CA ASP A 100 2.62 -20.54 -23.56
C ASP A 100 1.86 -19.87 -22.39
N ILE A 101 0.52 -19.90 -22.40
CA ILE A 101 -0.31 -19.32 -21.35
C ILE A 101 -0.64 -20.39 -20.30
N ASN A 102 0.01 -20.30 -19.13
CA ASN A 102 -0.27 -21.19 -18.01
C ASN A 102 -1.49 -20.69 -17.19
N GLU A 103 -2.68 -21.18 -17.53
CA GLU A 103 -3.93 -20.79 -16.85
C GLU A 103 -3.92 -21.12 -15.34
N VAL A 104 -3.20 -22.16 -14.92
CA VAL A 104 -3.06 -22.51 -13.51
C VAL A 104 -2.33 -21.40 -12.74
N SER A 105 -1.29 -20.83 -13.33
CA SER A 105 -0.48 -19.77 -12.69
C SER A 105 -1.23 -18.44 -12.51
N ILE A 106 -2.30 -18.22 -13.27
CA ILE A 106 -3.11 -16.98 -13.21
C ILE A 106 -4.43 -17.16 -12.46
N ARG A 107 -4.69 -18.35 -11.89
CA ARG A 107 -5.94 -18.64 -11.16
C ARG A 107 -6.12 -17.73 -9.95
N ASP A 108 -5.09 -17.60 -9.14
CA ASP A 108 -5.14 -16.78 -7.93
C ASP A 108 -5.27 -15.29 -8.28
N VAL A 109 -4.65 -14.86 -9.37
CA VAL A 109 -4.81 -13.51 -9.93
C VAL A 109 -6.25 -13.26 -10.38
N GLY A 110 -6.87 -14.24 -11.03
CA GLY A 110 -8.28 -14.19 -11.41
C GLY A 110 -9.18 -13.98 -10.19
N ALA A 111 -9.00 -14.80 -9.16
CA ALA A 111 -9.77 -14.71 -7.92
C ALA A 111 -9.60 -13.34 -7.23
N LEU A 112 -8.38 -12.82 -7.17
CA LEU A 112 -8.10 -11.49 -6.60
C LEU A 112 -8.78 -10.35 -7.36
N THR A 113 -8.88 -10.48 -8.69
CA THR A 113 -9.46 -9.44 -9.55
C THR A 113 -10.98 -9.54 -9.71
N GLY A 114 -11.60 -10.58 -9.14
CA GLY A 114 -13.01 -10.88 -9.40
C GLY A 114 -13.29 -11.27 -10.86
N THR A 115 -12.28 -11.77 -11.58
CA THR A 115 -12.41 -12.33 -12.93
C THR A 115 -12.06 -13.82 -12.95
N SER A 116 -12.22 -14.51 -14.08
CA SER A 116 -11.80 -15.90 -14.20
C SER A 116 -10.40 -16.01 -14.83
N ALA A 117 -9.69 -17.08 -14.50
CA ALA A 117 -8.42 -17.44 -15.15
C ALA A 117 -8.59 -17.54 -16.67
N ALA A 118 -9.72 -18.11 -17.14
CA ALA A 118 -10.06 -18.22 -18.55
C ALA A 118 -10.20 -16.86 -19.25
N VAL A 119 -10.82 -15.87 -18.59
CA VAL A 119 -10.92 -14.51 -19.13
C VAL A 119 -9.54 -13.88 -19.22
N LEU A 120 -8.70 -13.99 -18.19
CA LEU A 120 -7.33 -13.50 -18.24
C LEU A 120 -6.50 -14.20 -19.34
N ALA A 121 -6.59 -15.52 -19.47
CA ALA A 121 -5.91 -16.28 -20.51
C ALA A 121 -6.35 -15.83 -21.90
N LYS A 122 -7.66 -15.66 -22.12
CA LYS A 122 -8.21 -15.15 -23.37
C LYS A 122 -7.68 -13.75 -23.69
N SER A 123 -7.72 -12.82 -22.73
CA SER A 123 -7.22 -11.45 -22.93
C SER A 123 -5.71 -11.39 -23.12
N LEU A 124 -4.93 -12.31 -22.53
CA LEU A 124 -3.49 -12.48 -22.80
C LEU A 124 -3.24 -13.04 -24.21
N GLY A 125 -4.12 -13.91 -24.72
CA GLY A 125 -4.05 -14.43 -26.08
C GLY A 125 -4.38 -13.40 -27.15
N ASP A 126 -5.17 -12.38 -26.81
CA ASP A 126 -5.62 -11.32 -27.73
C ASP A 126 -4.65 -10.11 -27.76
N PRO A 127 -4.01 -9.81 -28.90
CA PRO A 127 -3.15 -8.62 -29.05
C PRO A 127 -3.77 -7.28 -28.67
N ILE A 128 -5.09 -7.13 -28.81
CA ILE A 128 -5.79 -5.88 -28.49
C ILE A 128 -5.88 -5.70 -26.97
N ASN A 129 -6.11 -6.80 -26.25
CA ASN A 129 -6.39 -6.78 -24.81
C ASN A 129 -5.17 -7.16 -23.95
N ARG A 130 -4.09 -7.65 -24.55
CA ARG A 130 -2.92 -8.16 -23.84
C ARG A 130 -2.27 -7.14 -22.92
N ASP A 131 -2.04 -5.91 -23.38
CA ASP A 131 -1.48 -4.85 -22.54
C ASP A 131 -2.31 -4.66 -21.26
N ASN A 132 -3.64 -4.74 -21.37
CA ASN A 132 -4.54 -4.60 -20.24
C ASN A 132 -4.49 -5.83 -19.31
N ALA A 133 -4.43 -7.05 -19.86
CA ALA A 133 -4.24 -8.28 -19.10
C ALA A 133 -2.94 -8.27 -18.30
N LEU A 134 -1.84 -7.86 -18.93
CA LEU A 134 -0.53 -7.71 -18.27
C LEU A 134 -0.59 -6.67 -17.14
N ARG A 135 -1.25 -5.52 -17.37
CA ARG A 135 -1.44 -4.49 -16.33
C ARG A 135 -2.26 -5.01 -15.15
N SER A 136 -3.34 -5.73 -15.43
CA SER A 136 -4.19 -6.35 -14.40
C SER A 136 -3.39 -7.34 -13.55
N ILE A 137 -2.60 -8.21 -14.17
CA ILE A 137 -1.75 -9.19 -13.47
C ILE A 137 -0.72 -8.49 -12.59
N VAL A 138 0.06 -7.56 -13.17
CA VAL A 138 1.09 -6.84 -12.42
C VAL A 138 0.48 -6.06 -11.26
N SER A 139 -0.64 -5.36 -11.48
CA SER A 139 -1.32 -4.61 -10.43
C SER A 139 -1.80 -5.52 -9.31
N SER A 140 -2.40 -6.66 -9.63
CA SER A 140 -3.00 -7.56 -8.64
C SER A 140 -1.94 -8.24 -7.79
N VAL A 141 -0.84 -8.67 -8.41
CA VAL A 141 0.28 -9.29 -7.70
C VAL A 141 1.01 -8.27 -6.83
N VAL A 142 1.29 -7.06 -7.35
CA VAL A 142 1.89 -5.97 -6.56
C VAL A 142 1.01 -5.62 -5.37
N THR A 143 -0.29 -5.41 -5.57
CA THR A 143 -1.21 -5.10 -4.46
C THR A 143 -1.37 -6.27 -3.48
N GLY A 144 -1.39 -7.52 -3.97
CA GLY A 144 -1.41 -8.72 -3.13
C GLY A 144 -0.20 -8.79 -2.21
N ALA A 145 1.00 -8.49 -2.74
CA ALA A 145 2.22 -8.39 -1.93
C ALA A 145 2.13 -7.31 -0.84
N LEU A 146 1.43 -6.19 -1.10
CA LEU A 146 1.19 -5.15 -0.08
C LEU A 146 0.30 -5.65 1.07
N LEU A 147 -0.74 -6.41 0.75
CA LEU A 147 -1.68 -6.93 1.74
C LEU A 147 -1.05 -8.04 2.59
N GLN A 148 -0.17 -8.86 2.00
CA GLN A 148 0.52 -9.94 2.72
C GLN A 148 1.59 -9.44 3.71
N GLN A 149 2.10 -8.21 3.56
CA GLN A 149 3.06 -7.61 4.51
C GLN A 149 2.46 -7.34 5.91
N GLN A 150 1.18 -7.64 6.14
CA GLN A 150 0.50 -7.41 7.42
C GLN A 150 0.78 -8.43 8.53
N TYR A 151 1.66 -9.42 8.34
CA TYR A 151 1.98 -10.41 9.38
C TYR A 151 3.43 -10.32 9.86
N GLY A 152 3.57 -10.10 11.16
CA GLY A 152 4.80 -9.63 11.80
C GLY A 152 5.94 -10.62 11.96
N LYS A 153 7.08 -10.05 12.34
CA LYS A 153 8.34 -10.65 12.82
C LYS A 153 9.12 -11.51 11.83
N GLN A 154 9.94 -10.86 11.01
CA GLN A 154 11.29 -11.33 10.70
C GLN A 154 12.13 -10.14 10.19
N ASN A 155 13.43 -10.10 10.52
CA ASN A 155 14.41 -9.05 10.14
C ASN A 155 13.93 -8.19 8.95
N GLN A 156 13.48 -6.97 9.25
CA GLN A 156 12.62 -6.16 8.39
C GLN A 156 13.15 -5.95 6.96
N ASP A 157 14.47 -5.99 6.77
CA ASP A 157 15.08 -5.85 5.45
C ASP A 157 15.21 -7.19 4.70
N ALA A 158 15.65 -8.25 5.37
CA ALA A 158 15.84 -9.55 4.74
C ALA A 158 14.51 -10.21 4.34
N GLY A 159 13.49 -10.11 5.20
CA GLY A 159 12.15 -10.63 4.91
C GLY A 159 11.46 -9.87 3.76
N ARG A 160 11.62 -8.53 3.74
CA ARG A 160 11.09 -7.69 2.66
C ARG A 160 11.79 -7.97 1.33
N ALA A 161 13.13 -8.09 1.35
CA ALA A 161 13.89 -8.43 0.15
C ALA A 161 13.45 -9.79 -0.42
N GLN A 162 13.27 -10.81 0.42
CA GLN A 162 12.79 -12.12 -0.02
C GLN A 162 11.38 -12.03 -0.61
N ALA A 163 10.44 -11.34 0.07
CA ALA A 163 9.09 -11.16 -0.45
C ALA A 163 9.08 -10.46 -1.82
N PHE A 164 9.99 -9.51 -2.05
CA PHE A 164 10.14 -8.86 -3.36
C PHE A 164 10.66 -9.85 -4.40
N GLN A 165 11.68 -10.64 -4.07
CA GLN A 165 12.19 -11.68 -4.97
C GLN A 165 11.11 -12.71 -5.32
N ASP A 166 10.32 -13.15 -4.34
CA ASP A 166 9.23 -14.11 -4.56
C ASP A 166 8.14 -13.51 -5.45
N THR A 167 7.81 -12.24 -5.23
CA THR A 167 6.84 -11.50 -6.06
C THR A 167 7.34 -11.33 -7.50
N VAL A 168 8.62 -10.97 -7.67
CA VAL A 168 9.24 -10.86 -9.00
C VAL A 168 9.33 -12.21 -9.69
N ALA A 169 9.66 -13.29 -8.96
CA ALA A 169 9.71 -14.65 -9.50
C ALA A 169 8.31 -15.13 -9.94
N SER A 170 7.28 -14.84 -9.16
CA SER A 170 5.87 -15.11 -9.53
C SER A 170 5.50 -14.36 -10.81
N LEU A 171 5.79 -13.05 -10.89
CA LEU A 171 5.57 -12.28 -12.12
C LEU A 171 6.36 -12.83 -13.30
N ASP A 172 7.63 -13.18 -13.13
CA ASP A 172 8.46 -13.74 -14.19
C ASP A 172 7.88 -15.07 -14.71
N SER A 173 7.32 -15.92 -13.84
CA SER A 173 6.71 -17.18 -14.26
C SER A 173 5.46 -17.01 -15.14
N ILE A 174 4.69 -15.93 -14.91
CA ILE A 174 3.46 -15.62 -15.65
C ILE A 174 3.79 -14.83 -16.93
N LEU A 175 4.72 -13.88 -16.83
CA LEU A 175 4.93 -12.85 -17.84
C LEU A 175 6.07 -13.17 -18.83
N ALA A 176 6.87 -14.20 -18.56
CA ALA A 176 8.00 -14.61 -19.42
C ALA A 176 7.65 -14.72 -20.92
N PRO A 177 6.50 -15.31 -21.34
CA PRO A 177 6.15 -15.43 -22.76
C PRO A 177 5.95 -14.09 -23.48
N PHE A 178 5.76 -13.01 -22.73
CA PHE A 178 5.41 -11.69 -23.27
C PHE A 178 6.59 -10.72 -23.24
N VAL A 179 7.74 -11.13 -22.70
CA VAL A 179 8.91 -10.27 -22.57
C VAL A 179 9.44 -9.92 -23.96
N LYS A 180 9.62 -8.63 -24.23
CA LYS A 180 10.28 -8.17 -25.45
C LYS A 180 11.70 -8.71 -25.51
N GLY A 181 12.01 -9.52 -26.52
CA GLY A 181 13.34 -10.13 -26.70
C GLY A 181 14.50 -9.14 -26.85
N SER A 182 14.23 -7.87 -27.17
CA SER A 182 15.23 -6.80 -27.27
C SER A 182 15.60 -6.14 -25.93
N VAL A 183 14.99 -6.55 -24.82
CA VAL A 183 15.13 -5.85 -23.53
C VAL A 183 16.02 -6.62 -22.57
N ASP A 184 16.90 -5.90 -21.85
CA ASP A 184 17.65 -6.45 -20.74
C ASP A 184 16.71 -6.91 -19.61
N GLY A 185 16.71 -8.22 -19.34
CA GLY A 185 15.94 -8.81 -18.24
C GLY A 185 16.37 -8.28 -16.86
N GLY A 186 17.63 -7.87 -16.70
CA GLY A 186 18.11 -7.20 -15.49
C GLY A 186 17.41 -5.86 -15.27
N GLN A 187 17.32 -5.03 -16.31
CA GLN A 187 16.62 -3.74 -16.27
C GLN A 187 15.11 -3.90 -16.01
N ARG A 188 14.47 -4.93 -16.58
CA ARG A 188 13.05 -5.24 -16.29
C ARG A 188 12.82 -5.49 -14.81
N ARG A 189 13.61 -6.40 -14.22
CA ARG A 189 13.47 -6.78 -12.81
C ARG A 189 13.77 -5.60 -11.88
N LYS A 190 14.82 -4.83 -12.16
CA LYS A 190 15.10 -3.57 -11.43
C LYS A 190 13.91 -2.61 -11.44
N ASN A 191 13.22 -2.50 -12.58
CA ASN A 191 12.02 -1.66 -12.65
C ASN A 191 10.86 -2.22 -11.82
N LEU A 192 10.67 -3.54 -11.76
CA LEU A 192 9.70 -4.16 -10.84
C LEU A 192 10.06 -3.90 -9.37
N ASP A 193 11.34 -4.03 -8.99
CA ASP A 193 11.80 -3.72 -7.64
C ASP A 193 11.51 -2.27 -7.24
N MET A 194 11.66 -1.31 -8.16
CA MET A 194 11.29 0.09 -7.92
C MET A 194 9.78 0.25 -7.71
N ILE A 195 8.95 -0.46 -8.47
CA ILE A 195 7.49 -0.45 -8.31
C ILE A 195 7.10 -1.02 -6.95
N LEU A 196 7.64 -2.18 -6.59
CA LEU A 196 7.41 -2.83 -5.30
C LEU A 196 7.88 -1.96 -4.13
N THR A 197 9.03 -1.30 -4.26
CA THR A 197 9.54 -0.36 -3.25
C THR A 197 8.56 0.80 -3.04
N ARG A 198 8.09 1.42 -4.12
CA ARG A 198 7.12 2.52 -4.03
C ARG A 198 5.80 2.03 -3.44
N ALA A 199 5.34 0.86 -3.85
CA ALA A 199 4.11 0.26 -3.38
C ALA A 199 4.19 -0.10 -1.87
N ALA A 200 5.33 -0.61 -1.40
CA ALA A 200 5.56 -0.90 0.02
C ALA A 200 5.59 0.38 0.87
N ASN A 201 6.25 1.44 0.38
CA ASN A 201 6.23 2.75 1.06
C ASN A 201 4.81 3.31 1.14
N PHE A 202 4.04 3.17 0.06
CA PHE A 202 2.63 3.55 0.04
C PHE A 202 1.79 2.73 1.03
N ALA A 203 1.98 1.41 1.09
CA ALA A 203 1.28 0.55 2.03
C ALA A 203 1.61 0.91 3.49
N PHE A 204 2.88 1.19 3.80
CA PHE A 204 3.30 1.65 5.12
C PHE A 204 2.63 2.98 5.49
N LEU A 205 2.57 3.95 4.57
CA LEU A 205 1.83 5.20 4.76
C LEU A 205 0.34 4.94 4.98
N LEU A 206 -0.29 4.11 4.13
CA LEU A 206 -1.72 3.83 4.13
C LEU A 206 -2.17 3.11 5.41
N PHE A 207 -1.39 2.12 5.88
CA PHE A 207 -1.69 1.38 7.11
C PHE A 207 -1.34 2.14 8.39
N SER A 208 -0.60 3.24 8.27
CA SER A 208 -0.35 4.17 9.38
C SER A 208 -1.43 5.25 9.48
N GLN A 209 -2.38 5.29 8.55
CA GLN A 209 -3.52 6.19 8.64
C GLN A 209 -4.50 5.70 9.73
N PRO A 210 -5.23 6.62 10.39
CA PRO A 210 -6.18 6.26 11.45
C PRO A 210 -7.43 5.50 10.95
N GLY A 211 -7.70 5.52 9.64
CA GLY A 211 -8.82 4.81 9.01
C GLY A 211 -8.48 3.40 8.54
N THR A 212 -9.51 2.65 8.13
CA THR A 212 -9.34 1.33 7.48
C THR A 212 -9.58 1.44 5.98
N PHE A 213 -8.61 0.97 5.20
CA PHE A 213 -8.61 1.04 3.75
C PHE A 213 -8.68 -0.34 3.11
N ARG A 214 -9.25 -0.41 1.90
CA ARG A 214 -9.33 -1.64 1.12
C ARG A 214 -9.11 -1.35 -0.35
N PHE A 215 -8.36 -2.22 -1.02
CA PHE A 215 -8.32 -2.28 -2.47
C PHE A 215 -9.50 -3.09 -2.99
N ASP A 216 -10.25 -2.55 -3.94
CA ASP A 216 -11.39 -3.24 -4.55
C ASP A 216 -11.17 -3.45 -6.05
N PHE A 217 -10.85 -4.69 -6.40
CA PHE A 217 -10.71 -5.13 -7.78
C PHE A 217 -12.02 -5.61 -8.43
N THR A 218 -13.06 -5.86 -7.65
CA THR A 218 -14.26 -6.57 -8.11
C THR A 218 -14.95 -5.84 -9.26
N SER A 219 -15.10 -6.49 -10.42
CA SER A 219 -15.86 -5.99 -11.57
C SER A 219 -17.14 -6.82 -11.74
N ARG A 220 -18.30 -6.16 -11.88
CA ARG A 220 -19.61 -6.83 -11.98
C ARG A 220 -20.07 -7.09 -13.42
N GLN A 221 -19.39 -6.56 -14.43
CA GLN A 221 -19.87 -6.51 -15.82
C GLN A 221 -19.00 -7.28 -16.81
N GLY A 222 -18.19 -8.23 -16.34
CA GLY A 222 -17.30 -9.01 -17.21
C GLY A 222 -16.12 -8.21 -17.79
N GLY A 223 -15.96 -6.94 -17.40
CA GLY A 223 -14.78 -6.14 -17.72
C GLY A 223 -13.59 -6.51 -16.83
N LEU A 224 -12.38 -6.32 -17.37
CA LEU A 224 -11.13 -6.58 -16.69
C LEU A 224 -10.72 -5.36 -15.86
N THR A 225 -10.58 -5.53 -14.55
CA THR A 225 -10.00 -4.49 -13.69
C THR A 225 -8.49 -4.47 -13.86
N VAL A 226 -7.95 -3.42 -14.47
CA VAL A 226 -6.50 -3.26 -14.71
C VAL A 226 -5.80 -2.52 -13.59
N PHE A 227 -6.56 -1.81 -12.74
CA PHE A 227 -6.06 -1.18 -11.52
C PHE A 227 -7.20 -1.03 -10.50
N PRO A 228 -6.98 -1.36 -9.22
CA PRO A 228 -8.05 -1.40 -8.22
C PRO A 228 -8.53 -0.01 -7.81
N ALA A 229 -9.75 0.05 -7.30
CA ALA A 229 -10.19 1.19 -6.50
C ALA A 229 -9.52 1.17 -5.14
N LEU A 230 -9.36 2.34 -4.52
CA LEU A 230 -9.01 2.47 -3.11
C LEU A 230 -10.20 3.08 -2.37
N VAL A 231 -10.70 2.37 -1.35
CA VAL A 231 -11.83 2.81 -0.55
C VAL A 231 -11.48 2.84 0.93
N GLN A 232 -12.02 3.82 1.66
CA GLN A 232 -11.99 3.88 3.11
C GLN A 232 -13.33 3.35 3.65
N THR A 233 -13.23 2.34 4.50
CA THR A 233 -14.38 1.63 5.10
C THR A 233 -14.64 2.05 6.55
N VAL A 234 -13.60 2.52 7.23
CA VAL A 234 -13.66 3.05 8.59
C VAL A 234 -12.94 4.40 8.60
N GLY A 235 -13.61 5.42 9.15
CA GLY A 235 -13.08 6.77 9.27
C GLY A 235 -12.05 6.93 10.39
N ASP A 236 -11.48 8.12 10.48
CA ASP A 236 -10.32 8.42 11.34
C ASP A 236 -10.60 8.37 12.86
N HIS A 237 -11.87 8.25 13.27
CA HIS A 237 -12.27 8.07 14.66
C HIS A 237 -12.79 6.65 14.94
N GLY A 238 -12.52 5.69 14.04
CA GLY A 238 -12.92 4.29 14.19
C GLY A 238 -14.38 4.01 13.84
N GLN A 239 -15.11 4.98 13.31
CA GLN A 239 -16.51 4.82 12.88
C GLN A 239 -16.60 4.16 11.49
N PRO A 240 -17.48 3.17 11.30
CA PRO A 240 -17.79 2.66 9.97
C PRO A 240 -18.34 3.77 9.08
N LEU A 241 -17.89 3.83 7.82
CA LEU A 241 -18.40 4.78 6.83
C LEU A 241 -19.56 4.17 6.05
N ASN A 242 -20.68 4.89 5.99
CA ASN A 242 -21.83 4.55 5.16
C ASN A 242 -22.41 5.83 4.50
N PRO A 243 -22.27 6.01 3.18
CA PRO A 243 -21.61 5.10 2.24
C PRO A 243 -20.09 5.00 2.49
N ILE A 244 -19.45 3.95 1.97
CA ILE A 244 -17.97 3.87 1.95
C ILE A 244 -17.41 5.07 1.18
N LYS A 245 -16.27 5.60 1.63
CA LYS A 245 -15.62 6.72 0.94
C LYS A 245 -14.69 6.17 -0.14
N VAL A 246 -14.95 6.52 -1.39
CA VAL A 246 -14.07 6.17 -2.52
C VAL A 246 -12.98 7.23 -2.64
N LEU A 247 -11.72 6.84 -2.49
CA LEU A 247 -10.57 7.73 -2.69
C LEU A 247 -10.10 7.67 -4.14
N THR A 248 -10.14 6.50 -4.76
CA THR A 248 -9.75 6.32 -6.16
C THR A 248 -10.68 5.32 -6.81
N GLU A 249 -11.19 5.67 -7.98
CA GLU A 249 -11.99 4.77 -8.81
C GLU A 249 -11.14 3.67 -9.43
N LYS A 250 -11.75 2.50 -9.63
CA LYS A 250 -11.10 1.39 -10.35
C LYS A 250 -10.99 1.70 -11.84
N GLU A 251 -9.92 1.23 -12.48
CA GLU A 251 -9.78 1.25 -13.93
C GLU A 251 -10.25 -0.09 -14.48
N VAL A 252 -11.37 -0.09 -15.22
CA VAL A 252 -11.97 -1.28 -15.85
C VAL A 252 -11.97 -1.10 -17.36
N VAL A 253 -11.57 -2.13 -18.07
CA VAL A 253 -11.59 -2.18 -19.54
C VAL A 253 -12.43 -3.37 -20.01
N ALA A 254 -12.87 -3.35 -21.27
CA ALA A 254 -13.49 -4.53 -21.88
C ALA A 254 -12.47 -5.69 -21.93
N ALA A 255 -12.93 -6.92 -21.67
CA ALA A 255 -12.11 -8.13 -21.57
C ALA A 255 -12.24 -9.05 -22.79
#